data_AF-A0A5E4HQ84-F1
#
_entry.id   AF-A0A5E4HQ84-F1
#
_cell.length_a   1.000
_cell.length_b   1.000
_cell.length_c   1.000
_cell.angle_alpha   90.00
_cell.angle_beta   90.00
_cell.angle_gamma   90.00
#
_symmetry.space_group_name_H-M   'P 1'
#
loop_
_entity.id
_entity.type
_entity.pdbx_description
1 polymer ?
#
loop_
_entity_poly.entity_id
_entity_poly.type
_entity_poly.pdbx_seq_one_letter_code
_entity_poly.pdbx_strand_id
1 'polypeptide(L)'
;MISYVRQCGKCWHHWDRGTHLTSRGEERKSCPKCGSHYVVDTQLRNTAIIMHEDLLMFTDGQYPQKYCCETTFEELYCDKARTVVHERGVKIFISRGFTRPEHGHYVYLFVDRKLWMCTDPEERASMDRAVKNCSEDARVYIAGLGLGQVLLALARTGKAKEVIVVEREQRVIDIVEPIVRRWMSAHYPAFNWKVVQGDAVKEVGNHGKFDWIFFDIWSDGDASNKDEPNPQEVKSRAEKSVTVNGKVDIWTMIIQDMKDDRRGGPEARAKLEAAMKNLMTKDGLINLKT
;
A
#
# COMPACT_ATOMS: atom_id res chain seq x y z
N MET A 1 -0.11 -20.96 19.83
CA MET A 1 -0.64 -22.18 19.19
C MET A 1 -1.66 -21.75 18.14
N ILE A 2 -1.55 -22.26 16.91
CA ILE A 2 -2.54 -21.99 15.85
C ILE A 2 -3.80 -22.77 16.21
N SER A 3 -4.93 -22.08 16.39
CA SER A 3 -6.22 -22.73 16.63
C SER A 3 -6.97 -22.91 15.30
N TYR A 4 -7.49 -24.12 15.07
CA TYR A 4 -8.30 -24.44 13.91
C TYR A 4 -9.76 -24.60 14.30
N VAL A 5 -10.64 -23.96 13.55
CA VAL A 5 -12.10 -24.07 13.68
C VAL A 5 -12.72 -24.55 12.39
N ARG A 6 -13.95 -25.02 12.49
CA ARG A 6 -14.81 -25.16 11.32
C ARG A 6 -15.60 -23.88 11.11
N GLN A 7 -15.74 -23.48 9.86
CA GLN A 7 -16.55 -22.34 9.48
C GLN A 7 -17.53 -22.69 8.37
N CYS A 8 -18.76 -22.22 8.51
CA CYS A 8 -19.77 -22.35 7.46
C CYS A 8 -19.61 -21.27 6.40
N GLY A 9 -19.38 -21.64 5.14
CA GLY A 9 -19.29 -20.68 4.04
C GLY A 9 -20.61 -20.05 3.61
N LYS A 10 -21.76 -20.50 4.15
CA LYS A 10 -23.08 -19.89 3.89
C LYS A 10 -23.44 -18.78 4.88
N CYS A 11 -23.26 -19.04 6.18
CA CYS A 11 -23.71 -18.11 7.24
C CYS A 11 -22.57 -17.55 8.10
N TRP A 12 -21.32 -17.84 7.74
CA TRP A 12 -20.08 -17.40 8.40
C TRP A 12 -19.90 -17.82 9.86
N HIS A 13 -20.87 -18.51 10.46
CA HIS A 13 -20.73 -19.09 11.80
C HIS A 13 -19.59 -20.10 11.84
N HIS A 14 -18.71 -19.95 12.83
CA HIS A 14 -17.64 -20.88 13.13
C HIS A 14 -17.83 -21.54 14.50
N TRP A 15 -17.20 -22.70 14.68
CA TRP A 15 -17.23 -23.47 15.92
C TRP A 15 -15.96 -24.30 16.09
N ASP A 16 -15.60 -24.56 17.34
CA ASP A 16 -14.43 -25.37 17.68
C ASP A 16 -14.58 -26.80 17.21
N ARG A 17 -13.48 -27.39 16.72
CA ARG A 17 -13.48 -28.78 16.29
C ARG A 17 -13.84 -29.72 17.43
N GLY A 18 -14.57 -30.78 17.12
CA GLY A 18 -15.01 -31.77 18.10
C GLY A 18 -16.17 -31.32 19.00
N THR A 19 -16.69 -30.10 18.86
CA THR A 19 -17.85 -29.63 19.66
C THR A 19 -19.21 -29.93 19.00
N HIS A 20 -19.25 -30.11 17.69
CA HIS A 20 -20.48 -30.40 16.94
C HIS A 20 -20.51 -31.85 16.46
N LEU A 21 -21.03 -32.76 17.30
CA LEU A 21 -20.97 -34.20 17.08
C LEU A 21 -22.34 -34.83 16.74
N THR A 22 -22.32 -35.99 16.10
CA THR A 22 -23.47 -36.87 15.95
C THR A 22 -23.76 -37.60 17.26
N SER A 23 -24.88 -38.32 17.35
CA SER A 23 -25.17 -39.20 18.49
C SER A 23 -24.15 -40.34 18.66
N ARG A 24 -23.32 -40.61 17.64
CA ARG A 24 -22.23 -41.59 17.68
C ARG A 24 -20.88 -40.98 18.09
N GLY A 25 -20.83 -39.69 18.39
CA GLY A 25 -19.58 -38.98 18.73
C GLY A 25 -18.75 -38.58 17.51
N GLU A 26 -19.25 -38.76 16.28
CA GLU A 26 -18.53 -38.36 15.06
C GLU A 26 -18.76 -36.88 14.76
N GLU A 27 -17.75 -36.17 14.24
CA GLU A 27 -17.89 -34.75 13.93
C GLU A 27 -18.84 -34.51 12.75
N ARG A 28 -19.89 -33.69 12.95
CA ARG A 28 -20.85 -33.35 11.90
C ARG A 28 -20.19 -32.49 10.83
N LYS A 29 -20.53 -32.80 9.57
CA LYS A 29 -20.06 -32.08 8.37
C LYS A 29 -21.00 -30.94 7.94
N SER A 30 -22.06 -30.68 8.70
CA SER A 30 -22.98 -29.58 8.46
C SER A 30 -22.82 -28.49 9.53
N CYS A 31 -23.19 -27.27 9.17
CA CYS A 31 -23.18 -26.14 10.07
C CYS A 31 -24.25 -26.29 11.16
N PRO A 32 -23.92 -26.12 12.45
CA PRO A 32 -24.89 -26.21 13.55
C PRO A 32 -25.95 -25.11 13.50
N LYS A 33 -25.64 -23.96 12.87
CA LYS A 33 -26.54 -22.80 12.82
C LYS A 33 -27.55 -22.84 11.67
N CYS A 34 -27.13 -23.30 10.48
CA CYS A 34 -27.97 -23.22 9.28
C CYS A 34 -28.10 -24.54 8.50
N GLY A 35 -27.50 -25.63 8.99
CA GLY A 35 -27.54 -26.94 8.35
C GLY A 35 -26.74 -27.08 7.05
N SER A 36 -26.13 -26.01 6.53
CA SER A 36 -25.35 -26.04 5.29
C SER A 36 -24.17 -27.02 5.39
N HIS A 37 -23.92 -27.79 4.33
CA HIS A 37 -22.75 -28.65 4.18
C HIS A 37 -21.52 -27.93 3.61
N TYR A 38 -21.66 -26.65 3.22
CA TYR A 38 -20.49 -25.84 2.85
C TYR A 38 -19.76 -25.41 4.12
N VAL A 39 -18.86 -26.28 4.57
CA VAL A 39 -18.04 -26.13 5.79
C VAL A 39 -16.58 -26.28 5.41
N VAL A 40 -15.74 -25.40 5.95
CA VAL A 40 -14.29 -25.39 5.71
C VAL A 40 -13.55 -25.41 7.05
N ASP A 41 -12.40 -26.08 7.10
CA ASP A 41 -11.46 -25.92 8.22
C ASP A 41 -10.65 -24.64 7.97
N THR A 42 -10.55 -23.79 8.99
CA THR A 42 -9.89 -22.49 8.89
C THR A 42 -9.14 -22.17 10.18
N GLN A 43 -8.16 -21.28 10.12
CA GLN A 43 -7.44 -20.81 11.30
C GLN A 43 -8.16 -19.61 11.91
N LEU A 44 -8.28 -19.58 13.23
CA LEU A 44 -8.73 -18.39 13.97
C LEU A 44 -7.60 -17.39 14.10
N ARG A 45 -7.89 -16.11 13.83
CA ARG A 45 -7.05 -14.94 14.13
C ARG A 45 -5.59 -15.11 13.70
N ASN A 46 -5.40 -15.62 12.48
CA ASN A 46 -4.07 -15.87 11.94
C ASN A 46 -3.29 -14.57 11.70
N THR A 47 -3.99 -13.49 11.33
CA THR A 47 -3.39 -12.19 11.01
C THR A 47 -3.23 -11.34 12.27
N ALA A 48 -2.04 -10.78 12.45
CA ALA A 48 -1.74 -9.90 13.57
C ALA A 48 -2.62 -8.63 13.49
N ILE A 49 -3.17 -8.22 14.63
CA ILE A 49 -3.91 -6.96 14.70
C ILE A 49 -2.92 -5.85 14.97
N ILE A 50 -2.47 -5.19 13.90
CA ILE A 50 -1.61 -4.01 13.97
C ILE A 50 -2.43 -2.80 13.55
N MET A 51 -2.49 -1.80 14.42
CA MET A 51 -3.15 -0.53 14.12
C MET A 51 -2.13 0.39 13.44
N HIS A 52 -2.49 0.85 12.25
CA HIS A 52 -1.73 1.87 11.52
C HIS A 52 -2.64 3.06 11.28
N GLU A 53 -2.06 4.26 11.19
CA GLU A 53 -2.85 5.49 11.08
C GLU A 53 -3.68 5.53 9.78
N ASP A 54 -3.16 5.00 8.68
CA ASP A 54 -3.86 4.83 7.42
C ASP A 54 -5.08 3.89 7.56
N LEU A 55 -4.95 2.78 8.31
CA LEU A 55 -6.10 1.93 8.62
C LEU A 55 -7.16 2.71 9.40
N LEU A 56 -6.75 3.47 10.42
CA LEU A 56 -7.67 4.26 11.23
C LEU A 56 -8.35 5.35 10.39
N MET A 57 -7.61 6.00 9.49
CA MET A 57 -8.11 6.99 8.54
C MET A 57 -9.22 6.44 7.65
N PHE A 58 -9.01 5.29 7.03
CA PHE A 58 -10.02 4.70 6.15
C PHE A 58 -11.16 4.01 6.90
N THR A 59 -10.99 3.71 8.19
CA THR A 59 -12.03 3.05 8.99
C THR A 59 -12.76 3.98 9.94
N ASP A 60 -12.44 5.27 9.94
CA ASP A 60 -12.98 6.24 10.89
C ASP A 60 -12.77 5.76 12.35
N GLY A 61 -11.58 5.19 12.61
CA GLY A 61 -11.20 4.62 13.90
C GLY A 61 -11.88 3.30 14.30
N GLN A 62 -12.68 2.67 13.42
CA GLN A 62 -13.43 1.45 13.73
C GLN A 62 -12.64 0.15 13.54
N TYR A 63 -11.37 0.22 13.14
CA TYR A 63 -10.45 -0.92 13.13
C TYR A 63 -9.86 -1.15 14.54
N PRO A 64 -9.77 -2.39 15.03
CA PRO A 64 -10.07 -3.67 14.35
C PRO A 64 -11.52 -4.14 14.43
N GLN A 65 -12.37 -3.54 15.27
CA GLN A 65 -13.63 -4.13 15.73
C GLN A 65 -14.60 -4.46 14.60
N LYS A 66 -14.66 -3.63 13.56
CA LYS A 66 -15.58 -3.82 12.44
C LYS A 66 -14.97 -4.55 11.23
N TYR A 67 -13.66 -4.46 11.06
CA TYR A 67 -12.99 -4.82 9.80
C TYR A 67 -11.98 -5.97 9.93
N CYS A 68 -11.64 -6.39 11.15
CA CYS A 68 -10.77 -7.54 11.35
C CYS A 68 -11.56 -8.84 11.18
N CYS A 69 -11.07 -9.72 10.31
CA CYS A 69 -11.62 -11.06 10.18
C CYS A 69 -11.25 -11.92 11.39
N GLU A 70 -12.17 -12.79 11.79
CA GLU A 70 -11.94 -13.73 12.88
C GLU A 70 -11.21 -14.99 12.39
N THR A 71 -11.32 -15.30 11.09
CA THR A 71 -10.71 -16.48 10.48
C THR A 71 -9.97 -16.17 9.17
N THR A 72 -9.06 -17.06 8.77
CA THR A 72 -8.43 -17.00 7.43
C THR A 72 -9.43 -17.14 6.28
N PHE A 73 -10.53 -17.86 6.47
CA PHE A 73 -11.55 -18.02 5.44
C PHE A 73 -12.35 -16.74 5.23
N GLU A 74 -12.69 -16.01 6.30
CA GLU A 74 -13.27 -14.67 6.18
C GLU A 74 -12.32 -13.70 5.50
N GLU A 75 -11.04 -13.75 5.88
CA GLU A 75 -10.00 -12.92 5.29
C GLU A 75 -9.79 -13.20 3.79
N LEU A 76 -10.04 -14.41 3.31
CA LEU A 76 -9.87 -14.71 1.88
C LEU A 76 -11.16 -14.47 1.09
N TYR A 77 -12.33 -14.76 1.66
CA TYR A 77 -13.57 -14.88 0.89
C TYR A 77 -14.71 -13.96 1.34
N CYS A 78 -14.63 -13.32 2.52
CA CYS A 78 -15.68 -12.41 2.97
C CYS A 78 -15.45 -11.00 2.42
N ASP A 79 -16.04 -10.70 1.25
CA ASP A 79 -15.98 -9.36 0.66
C ASP A 79 -16.68 -8.30 1.54
N LYS A 80 -17.77 -8.68 2.21
CA LYS A 80 -18.65 -7.72 2.91
C LYS A 80 -18.05 -7.18 4.22
N ALA A 81 -17.33 -8.00 4.98
CA ALA A 81 -16.81 -7.58 6.29
C ALA A 81 -15.62 -6.60 6.20
N ARG A 82 -15.08 -6.41 4.99
CA ARG A 82 -13.81 -5.70 4.78
C ARG A 82 -13.91 -4.50 3.87
N THR A 83 -15.01 -4.39 3.13
CA THR A 83 -15.22 -3.30 2.19
C THR A 83 -15.55 -2.03 2.94
N VAL A 84 -14.68 -1.02 2.79
CA VAL A 84 -14.87 0.34 3.32
C VAL A 84 -15.76 1.12 2.36
N VAL A 85 -15.45 1.07 1.06
CA VAL A 85 -16.22 1.72 -0.01
C VAL A 85 -16.31 0.78 -1.21
N HIS A 86 -17.46 0.72 -1.87
CA HIS A 86 -17.61 0.09 -3.18
C HIS A 86 -18.68 0.82 -3.99
N GLU A 87 -18.26 1.77 -4.82
CA GLU A 87 -19.15 2.58 -5.64
C GLU A 87 -18.45 3.03 -6.93
N ARG A 88 -19.21 3.21 -8.01
CA ARG A 88 -18.72 3.78 -9.28
C ARG A 88 -17.45 3.11 -9.85
N GLY A 89 -17.25 1.82 -9.57
CA GLY A 89 -16.07 1.06 -10.01
C GLY A 89 -14.84 1.21 -9.10
N VAL A 90 -14.93 2.02 -8.04
CA VAL A 90 -13.90 2.16 -7.01
C VAL A 90 -14.23 1.25 -5.83
N LYS A 91 -13.25 0.48 -5.37
CA LYS A 91 -13.35 -0.38 -4.18
C LYS A 91 -12.20 -0.07 -3.23
N ILE A 92 -12.54 0.30 -2.00
CA ILE A 92 -11.60 0.40 -0.88
C ILE A 92 -11.92 -0.73 0.09
N PHE A 93 -10.94 -1.54 0.45
CA PHE A 93 -11.14 -2.62 1.42
C PHE A 93 -9.89 -2.89 2.25
N ILE A 94 -10.10 -3.55 3.38
CA ILE A 94 -9.04 -3.94 4.32
C ILE A 94 -8.68 -5.40 4.12
N SER A 95 -7.40 -5.72 3.99
CA SER A 95 -6.94 -7.10 3.87
C SER A 95 -5.47 -7.18 4.22
N ARG A 96 -4.92 -8.36 4.55
CA ARG A 96 -3.46 -8.55 4.51
C ARG A 96 -2.95 -8.78 3.08
N GLY A 97 -3.86 -9.07 2.15
CA GLY A 97 -3.52 -9.51 0.80
C GLY A 97 -2.65 -10.77 0.82
N PHE A 98 -1.51 -10.71 0.12
CA PHE A 98 -0.52 -11.79 0.04
C PHE A 98 0.64 -11.63 1.02
N THR A 99 0.61 -10.64 1.91
CA THR A 99 1.69 -10.44 2.87
C THR A 99 1.61 -11.47 4.00
N ARG A 100 2.69 -11.51 4.78
CA ARG A 100 2.81 -12.41 5.90
C ARG A 100 1.86 -11.98 7.03
N PRO A 101 1.21 -12.92 7.74
CA PRO A 101 0.22 -12.58 8.76
C PRO A 101 0.73 -11.67 9.88
N GLU A 102 2.03 -11.73 10.21
CA GLU A 102 2.66 -10.89 11.22
C GLU A 102 2.67 -9.39 10.87
N HIS A 103 2.46 -9.03 9.61
CA HIS A 103 2.48 -7.63 9.18
C HIS A 103 1.09 -6.96 9.24
N GLY A 104 0.05 -7.70 9.64
CA GLY A 104 -1.29 -7.16 9.79
C GLY A 104 -2.03 -6.88 8.48
N HIS A 105 -3.06 -6.04 8.58
CA HIS A 105 -3.89 -5.63 7.44
C HIS A 105 -3.45 -4.28 6.87
N TYR A 106 -3.85 -4.00 5.63
CA TYR A 106 -3.64 -2.74 4.92
C TYR A 106 -4.92 -2.33 4.20
N VAL A 107 -4.91 -1.10 3.70
CA VAL A 107 -5.95 -0.58 2.83
C VAL A 107 -5.54 -0.85 1.38
N TYR A 108 -6.48 -1.37 0.61
CA TYR A 108 -6.36 -1.58 -0.83
C TYR A 108 -7.35 -0.69 -1.55
N LEU A 109 -6.88 0.01 -2.59
CA LEU A 109 -7.68 0.78 -3.52
C LEU A 109 -7.67 0.08 -4.88
N PHE A 110 -8.85 -0.21 -5.40
CA PHE A 110 -9.03 -0.74 -6.75
C PHE A 110 -9.92 0.21 -7.55
N VAL A 111 -9.60 0.37 -8.85
CA VAL A 111 -10.41 1.09 -9.84
C VAL A 111 -10.68 0.15 -11.00
N ASP A 112 -11.95 -0.13 -11.29
CA ASP A 112 -12.40 -1.04 -12.35
C ASP A 112 -11.72 -2.42 -12.31
N ARG A 113 -11.53 -2.95 -11.10
CA ARG A 113 -10.86 -4.23 -10.77
C ARG A 113 -9.34 -4.24 -11.00
N LYS A 114 -8.72 -3.11 -11.31
CA LYS A 114 -7.27 -2.94 -11.29
C LYS A 114 -6.83 -2.46 -9.92
N LEU A 115 -5.73 -3.00 -9.40
CA LEU A 115 -5.09 -2.44 -8.22
C LEU A 115 -4.64 -1.03 -8.59
N TRP A 116 -4.97 -0.06 -7.75
CA TRP A 116 -4.56 1.33 -7.94
C TRP A 116 -3.45 1.71 -6.97
N MET A 117 -3.61 1.32 -5.69
CA MET A 117 -2.62 1.51 -4.64
C MET A 117 -2.94 0.61 -3.44
N CYS A 118 -1.93 0.32 -2.61
CA CYS A 118 -2.13 -0.24 -1.28
C CYS A 118 -1.28 0.49 -0.23
N THR A 119 -1.48 0.18 1.06
CA THR A 119 -0.73 0.79 2.16
C THR A 119 0.19 -0.20 2.86
N ASP A 120 0.81 -1.09 2.09
CA ASP A 120 1.71 -2.10 2.65
C ASP A 120 2.96 -1.47 3.32
N PRO A 121 3.77 -2.24 4.06
CA PRO A 121 4.93 -1.71 4.77
C PRO A 121 5.99 -1.08 3.86
N GLU A 122 6.16 -1.59 2.63
CA GLU A 122 7.13 -1.05 1.68
C GLU A 122 6.66 0.29 1.14
N GLU A 123 5.37 0.41 0.80
CA GLU A 123 4.75 1.67 0.38
C GLU A 123 4.90 2.74 1.45
N ARG A 124 4.53 2.46 2.70
CA ARG A 124 4.67 3.42 3.80
C ARG A 124 6.12 3.85 4.02
N ALA A 125 7.05 2.89 4.01
CA ALA A 125 8.47 3.20 4.15
C ALA A 125 9.01 4.06 3.00
N SER A 126 8.49 3.88 1.79
CA SER A 126 8.86 4.71 0.63
C SER A 126 8.36 6.15 0.78
N MET A 127 7.14 6.36 1.29
CA MET A 127 6.59 7.70 1.56
C MET A 127 7.36 8.39 2.68
N ASP A 128 7.62 7.69 3.79
CA ASP A 128 8.42 8.20 4.90
C ASP A 128 9.86 8.55 4.47
N ARG A 129 10.41 7.83 3.48
CA ARG A 129 11.71 8.15 2.89
C ARG A 129 11.63 9.39 2.00
N ALA A 130 10.63 9.47 1.13
CA ALA A 130 10.46 10.56 0.18
C ALA A 130 10.29 11.92 0.89
N VAL A 131 9.44 11.99 1.93
CA VAL A 131 9.17 13.25 2.64
C VAL A 131 10.38 13.82 3.40
N LYS A 132 11.44 13.03 3.61
CA LYS A 132 12.72 13.55 4.17
C LYS A 132 13.39 14.56 3.25
N ASN A 133 13.13 14.50 1.95
CA ASN A 133 13.64 15.45 0.97
C ASN A 133 12.88 16.78 0.96
N CYS A 134 11.69 16.84 1.57
CA CYS A 134 10.95 18.09 1.73
C CYS A 134 11.68 19.02 2.72
N SER A 135 11.95 20.26 2.28
CA SER A 135 12.48 21.33 3.13
C SER A 135 11.40 21.91 4.03
N GLU A 136 11.80 22.67 5.05
CA GLU A 136 10.89 23.49 5.87
C GLU A 136 10.21 24.58 5.02
N ASP A 137 9.00 25.00 5.43
CA ASP A 137 8.15 25.99 4.77
C ASP A 137 7.94 25.78 3.27
N ALA A 138 8.03 24.52 2.83
CA ALA A 138 8.07 24.14 1.42
C ALA A 138 6.72 24.33 0.73
N ARG A 139 6.78 24.77 -0.52
CA ARG A 139 5.69 24.64 -1.48
C ARG A 139 5.82 23.31 -2.22
N VAL A 140 4.83 22.45 -2.08
CA VAL A 140 4.89 21.05 -2.50
C VAL A 140 3.92 20.75 -3.64
N TYR A 141 4.39 20.00 -4.62
CA TYR A 141 3.56 19.39 -5.66
C TYR A 141 3.57 17.87 -5.51
N ILE A 142 2.39 17.26 -5.56
CA ILE A 142 2.21 15.81 -5.47
C ILE A 142 1.42 15.37 -6.69
N ALA A 143 1.99 14.48 -7.49
CA ALA A 143 1.31 13.84 -8.59
C ALA A 143 0.77 12.47 -8.15
N GLY A 144 -0.55 12.32 -8.19
CA GLY A 144 -1.29 11.16 -7.69
C GLY A 144 -1.87 11.43 -6.29
N LEU A 145 -3.17 11.24 -6.12
CA LEU A 145 -3.80 11.23 -4.80
C LEU A 145 -3.68 9.84 -4.16
N GLY A 146 -3.95 8.79 -4.94
CA GLY A 146 -3.91 7.40 -4.45
C GLY A 146 -4.77 7.20 -3.20
N LEU A 147 -4.18 6.68 -2.12
CA LEU A 147 -4.77 6.57 -0.78
C LEU A 147 -4.32 7.70 0.17
N GLY A 148 -3.65 8.74 -0.33
CA GLY A 148 -3.16 9.87 0.46
C GLY A 148 -1.99 9.55 1.38
N GLN A 149 -1.22 8.47 1.13
CA GLN A 149 -0.10 8.06 2.00
C GLN A 149 1.00 9.11 2.10
N VAL A 150 1.41 9.71 0.98
CA VAL A 150 2.40 10.79 0.98
C VAL A 150 1.89 12.04 1.71
N LEU A 151 0.59 12.36 1.60
CA LEU A 151 -0.02 13.46 2.35
C LEU A 151 0.04 13.22 3.85
N LEU A 152 -0.25 11.99 4.28
CA LEU A 152 -0.17 11.59 5.68
C LEU A 152 1.26 11.66 6.21
N ALA A 153 2.22 11.12 5.46
CA ALA A 153 3.63 11.22 5.80
C ALA A 153 4.09 12.69 5.88
N LEU A 154 3.69 13.52 4.92
CA LEU A 154 4.05 14.93 4.85
C LEU A 154 3.42 15.74 6.00
N ALA A 155 2.16 15.51 6.33
CA ALA A 155 1.44 16.19 7.41
C ALA A 155 2.12 15.98 8.77
N ARG A 156 2.64 14.77 9.03
CA ARG A 156 3.41 14.46 10.26
C ARG A 156 4.70 15.27 10.38
N THR A 157 5.29 15.70 9.25
CA THR A 157 6.54 16.46 9.28
C THR A 157 6.33 17.92 9.67
N GLY A 158 5.15 18.49 9.41
CA GLY A 158 4.88 19.92 9.61
C GLY A 158 5.62 20.87 8.65
N LYS A 159 6.35 20.34 7.66
CA LYS A 159 7.26 21.12 6.82
C LYS A 159 6.60 21.87 5.65
N ALA A 160 5.41 21.44 5.25
CA ALA A 160 4.76 21.97 4.06
C ALA A 160 3.93 23.22 4.39
N LYS A 161 4.17 24.30 3.65
CA LYS A 161 3.38 25.54 3.71
C LYS A 161 2.17 25.51 2.78
N GLU A 162 2.33 24.94 1.60
CA GLU A 162 1.27 24.78 0.61
C GLU A 162 1.47 23.45 -0.12
N VAL A 163 0.41 22.67 -0.28
CA VAL A 163 0.44 21.41 -1.02
C VAL A 163 -0.60 21.41 -2.14
N ILE A 164 -0.14 21.10 -3.35
CA ILE A 164 -0.98 20.89 -4.53
C ILE A 164 -0.91 19.42 -4.90
N VAL A 165 -2.06 18.75 -4.90
CA VAL A 165 -2.19 17.37 -5.36
C VAL A 165 -2.90 17.37 -6.70
N VAL A 166 -2.35 16.66 -7.68
CA VAL A 166 -2.99 16.46 -8.98
C VAL A 166 -3.32 14.99 -9.17
N GLU A 167 -4.60 14.68 -9.34
CA GLU A 167 -5.11 13.32 -9.58
C GLU A 167 -5.89 13.27 -10.90
N ARG A 168 -5.65 12.23 -11.70
CA ARG A 168 -6.27 12.08 -13.01
C ARG A 168 -7.68 11.53 -12.91
N GLU A 169 -7.89 10.56 -12.02
CA GLU A 169 -9.16 9.83 -11.91
C GLU A 169 -10.12 10.56 -10.98
N GLN A 170 -11.16 11.19 -11.56
CA GLN A 170 -12.16 11.94 -10.80
C GLN A 170 -12.86 11.08 -9.74
N ARG A 171 -13.10 9.79 -10.02
CA ARG A 171 -13.73 8.90 -9.05
C ARG A 171 -12.87 8.67 -7.82
N VAL A 172 -11.53 8.66 -7.97
CA VAL A 172 -10.59 8.58 -6.85
C VAL A 172 -10.66 9.86 -6.03
N ILE A 173 -10.71 11.03 -6.68
CA ILE A 173 -10.91 12.32 -5.98
C ILE A 173 -12.22 12.28 -5.17
N ASP A 174 -13.34 12.00 -5.82
CA ASP A 174 -14.66 12.06 -5.17
C ASP A 174 -14.80 11.13 -3.96
N ILE A 175 -14.03 10.05 -3.91
CA ILE A 175 -14.15 8.98 -2.89
C ILE A 175 -13.07 9.08 -1.83
N VAL A 176 -11.81 9.22 -2.25
CA VAL A 176 -10.66 9.21 -1.33
C VAL A 176 -10.49 10.56 -0.66
N GLU A 177 -10.63 11.65 -1.41
CA GLU A 177 -10.37 13.00 -0.92
C GLU A 177 -11.19 13.34 0.33
N PRO A 178 -12.51 13.08 0.40
CA PRO A 178 -13.29 13.40 1.58
C PRO A 178 -12.88 12.59 2.82
N ILE A 179 -12.45 11.33 2.63
CA ILE A 179 -11.98 10.47 3.73
C ILE A 179 -10.66 11.04 4.28
N VAL A 180 -9.70 11.31 3.40
CA VAL A 180 -8.40 11.87 3.77
C VAL A 180 -8.57 13.26 4.38
N ARG A 181 -9.35 14.16 3.77
CA ARG A 181 -9.57 15.52 4.27
C ARG A 181 -10.17 15.51 5.66
N ARG A 182 -11.21 14.71 5.91
CA ARG A 182 -11.82 14.59 7.25
C ARG A 182 -10.80 14.16 8.31
N TRP A 183 -9.97 13.16 8.01
CA TRP A 183 -8.92 12.71 8.93
C TRP A 183 -7.86 13.78 9.16
N MET A 184 -7.34 14.39 8.09
CA MET A 184 -6.34 15.46 8.19
C MET A 184 -6.85 16.67 8.96
N SER A 185 -8.10 17.08 8.76
CA SER A 185 -8.69 18.19 9.53
C SER A 185 -8.80 17.88 11.02
N ALA A 186 -9.03 16.62 11.39
CA ALA A 186 -9.13 16.22 12.79
C ALA A 186 -7.74 16.06 13.47
N HIS A 187 -6.76 15.50 12.76
CA HIS A 187 -5.47 15.10 13.33
C HIS A 187 -4.31 16.06 13.00
N TYR A 188 -4.41 16.80 11.91
CA TYR A 188 -3.40 17.73 11.41
C TYR A 188 -4.04 19.06 10.95
N PRO A 189 -4.73 19.80 11.83
CA PRO A 189 -5.58 20.94 11.44
C PRO A 189 -4.81 22.11 10.78
N ALA A 190 -3.49 22.20 11.00
CA ALA A 190 -2.63 23.19 10.35
C ALA A 190 -2.19 22.78 8.92
N PHE A 191 -2.35 21.51 8.56
CA PHE A 191 -1.95 20.99 7.26
C PHE A 191 -3.05 21.27 6.22
N ASN A 192 -2.74 22.13 5.25
CA ASN A 192 -3.67 22.50 4.20
C ASN A 192 -3.17 22.06 2.83
N TRP A 193 -4.11 21.61 1.99
CA TRP A 193 -3.82 21.10 0.66
C TRP A 193 -5.04 21.24 -0.26
N LYS A 194 -4.77 21.36 -1.56
CA LYS A 194 -5.79 21.39 -2.61
C LYS A 194 -5.61 20.24 -3.59
N VAL A 195 -6.73 19.76 -4.11
CA VAL A 195 -6.77 18.76 -5.20
C VAL A 195 -7.16 19.44 -6.49
N VAL A 196 -6.45 19.11 -7.56
CA VAL A 196 -6.77 19.49 -8.94
C VAL A 196 -6.96 18.21 -9.73
N GLN A 197 -8.08 18.11 -10.46
CA GLN A 197 -8.25 17.03 -11.43
C GLN A 197 -7.37 17.31 -12.65
N GLY A 198 -6.48 16.41 -13.02
CA GLY A 198 -5.65 16.60 -14.20
C GLY A 198 -4.58 15.54 -14.44
N ASP A 199 -3.90 15.68 -15.57
CA ASP A 199 -2.68 14.93 -15.88
C ASP A 199 -1.52 15.64 -15.17
N ALA A 200 -1.00 15.01 -14.11
CA ALA A 200 0.00 15.63 -13.26
C ALA A 200 1.31 15.98 -13.99
N VAL A 201 1.64 15.31 -15.10
CA VAL A 201 2.84 15.59 -15.89
C VAL A 201 2.64 16.85 -16.75
N LYS A 202 1.40 17.15 -17.14
CA LYS A 202 1.03 18.38 -17.86
C LYS A 202 0.76 19.54 -16.92
N GLU A 203 0.15 19.27 -15.78
CA GLU A 203 -0.26 20.30 -14.82
C GLU A 203 0.90 20.93 -14.07
N VAL A 204 2.00 20.21 -13.82
CA VAL A 204 3.08 20.67 -12.93
C VAL A 204 3.60 22.08 -13.27
N GLY A 205 3.69 22.44 -14.55
CA GLY A 205 4.14 23.77 -15.00
C GLY A 205 3.11 24.89 -14.85
N ASN A 206 1.83 24.56 -14.73
CA ASN A 206 0.73 25.54 -14.61
C ASN A 206 0.62 26.14 -13.20
N HIS A 207 1.29 25.53 -12.23
CA HIS A 207 1.17 25.90 -10.82
C HIS A 207 2.41 26.61 -10.28
N GLY A 208 3.33 27.07 -11.13
CA GLY A 208 4.53 27.82 -10.73
C GLY A 208 5.69 26.93 -10.30
N LYS A 209 6.50 27.43 -9.35
CA LYS A 209 7.69 26.71 -8.85
C LYS A 209 7.45 26.06 -7.49
N PHE A 210 8.10 24.92 -7.26
CA PHE A 210 7.97 24.11 -6.05
C PHE A 210 9.33 23.81 -5.41
N ASP A 211 9.35 23.73 -4.09
CA ASP A 211 10.53 23.34 -3.31
C ASP A 211 10.66 21.81 -3.26
N TRP A 212 9.54 21.11 -3.35
CA TRP A 212 9.53 19.66 -3.48
C TRP A 212 8.42 19.20 -4.40
N ILE A 213 8.77 18.30 -5.32
CA ILE A 213 7.85 17.68 -6.27
C ILE A 213 7.96 16.18 -6.09
N PHE A 214 6.85 15.51 -5.84
CA PHE A 214 6.79 14.06 -5.70
C PHE A 214 5.85 13.46 -6.74
N PHE A 215 6.32 12.44 -7.49
CA PHE A 215 5.51 11.70 -8.44
C PHE A 215 5.27 10.26 -8.02
N ASP A 216 3.99 9.91 -7.95
CA ASP A 216 3.47 8.58 -7.65
C ASP A 216 2.20 8.29 -8.49
N ILE A 217 2.42 7.98 -9.78
CA ILE A 217 1.37 7.90 -10.80
C ILE A 217 1.39 6.61 -11.63
N TRP A 218 2.11 5.58 -11.16
CA TRP A 218 2.23 4.29 -11.85
C TRP A 218 1.30 3.26 -11.19
N SER A 219 0.55 2.51 -12.00
CA SER A 219 -0.55 1.65 -11.53
C SER A 219 -0.14 0.22 -11.20
N ASP A 220 0.96 -0.30 -11.79
CA ASP A 220 1.33 -1.71 -11.62
C ASP A 220 2.82 -1.93 -11.29
N GLY A 221 3.59 -0.87 -11.01
CA GLY A 221 5.05 -0.96 -10.80
C GLY A 221 5.83 -1.47 -12.02
N ASP A 222 5.14 -1.83 -13.10
CA ASP A 222 5.68 -2.24 -14.38
C ASP A 222 5.73 -1.03 -15.31
N ALA A 223 6.90 -0.37 -15.33
CA ALA A 223 7.19 0.76 -16.21
C ALA A 223 7.11 0.41 -17.71
N SER A 224 6.82 -0.84 -18.09
CA SER A 224 6.57 -1.25 -19.48
C SER A 224 5.13 -1.00 -19.95
N ASN A 225 4.22 -0.57 -19.07
CA ASN A 225 2.90 -0.14 -19.50
C ASN A 225 3.03 1.10 -20.40
N LYS A 226 2.71 0.94 -21.69
CA LYS A 226 2.86 1.99 -22.72
C LYS A 226 2.02 3.24 -22.46
N ASP A 227 1.02 3.13 -21.59
CA ASP A 227 0.14 4.23 -21.21
C ASP A 227 0.70 5.03 -20.00
N GLU A 228 1.76 4.55 -19.36
CA GLU A 228 2.41 5.22 -18.23
C GLU A 228 3.60 6.07 -18.69
N PRO A 229 3.79 7.27 -18.11
CA PRO A 229 4.87 8.14 -18.53
C PRO A 229 6.22 7.59 -18.09
N ASN A 230 7.22 7.76 -18.94
CA ASN A 230 8.60 7.38 -18.64
C ASN A 230 9.15 8.23 -17.47
N PRO A 231 9.76 7.64 -16.42
CA PRO A 231 10.34 8.38 -15.30
C PRO A 231 11.33 9.49 -15.69
N GLN A 232 12.16 9.30 -16.71
CA GLN A 232 13.08 10.34 -17.21
C GLN A 232 12.33 11.50 -17.86
N GLU A 233 11.23 11.23 -18.57
CA GLU A 233 10.38 12.28 -19.13
C GLU A 233 9.68 13.08 -18.02
N VAL A 234 9.12 12.38 -17.03
CA VAL A 234 8.51 12.99 -15.84
C VAL A 234 9.52 13.90 -15.14
N LYS A 235 10.73 13.39 -14.88
CA LYS A 235 11.80 14.16 -14.24
C LYS A 235 12.15 15.43 -15.05
N SER A 236 12.37 15.31 -16.35
CA SER A 236 12.73 16.44 -17.21
C SER A 236 11.65 17.53 -17.24
N ARG A 237 10.37 17.15 -17.18
CA ARG A 237 9.27 18.12 -17.08
C ARG A 237 9.17 18.76 -15.69
N ALA A 238 9.30 17.96 -14.64
CA ALA A 238 9.24 18.41 -13.25
C ALA A 238 10.39 19.37 -12.88
N GLU A 239 11.60 19.13 -13.36
CA GLU A 239 12.78 19.97 -13.13
C GLU A 239 12.58 21.41 -13.66
N LYS A 240 11.74 21.61 -14.68
CA LYS A 240 11.39 22.95 -15.15
C LYS A 240 10.47 23.69 -14.18
N SER A 241 9.90 23.00 -13.21
CA SER A 241 8.94 23.54 -12.23
C SER A 241 9.50 23.50 -10.80
N VAL A 242 10.78 23.13 -10.61
CA VAL A 242 11.43 23.15 -9.31
C VAL A 242 12.14 24.49 -9.06
N THR A 243 12.22 24.92 -7.79
CA THR A 243 13.05 26.06 -7.37
C THR A 243 14.53 25.71 -7.45
N VAL A 244 15.42 26.70 -7.35
CA VAL A 244 16.88 26.49 -7.49
C VAL A 244 17.45 25.46 -6.51
N ASN A 245 16.85 25.36 -5.31
CA ASN A 245 17.25 24.42 -4.26
C ASN A 245 16.23 23.29 -4.07
N GLY A 246 15.18 23.26 -4.88
CA GLY A 246 14.13 22.28 -4.72
C GLY A 246 14.51 20.92 -5.27
N LYS A 247 13.72 19.91 -4.92
CA LYS A 247 13.97 18.52 -5.28
C LYS A 247 12.78 17.91 -6.03
N VAL A 248 13.10 16.96 -6.91
CA VAL A 248 12.13 16.11 -7.59
C VAL A 248 12.39 14.68 -7.17
N ASP A 249 11.39 14.05 -6.57
CA ASP A 249 11.40 12.63 -6.24
C ASP A 249 10.35 11.89 -7.07
N ILE A 250 10.71 10.68 -7.48
CA ILE A 250 9.85 9.78 -8.25
C ILE A 250 9.78 8.46 -7.49
N TRP A 251 8.57 8.00 -7.17
CA TRP A 251 8.34 6.81 -6.35
C TRP A 251 9.15 5.59 -6.82
N THR A 252 9.14 5.28 -8.12
CA THR A 252 9.91 4.15 -8.67
C THR A 252 11.42 4.25 -8.42
N MET A 253 11.97 5.47 -8.41
CA MET A 253 13.38 5.71 -8.06
C MET A 253 13.63 5.54 -6.56
N ILE A 254 12.71 6.01 -5.71
CA ILE A 254 12.79 5.81 -4.25
C ILE A 254 12.78 4.32 -3.89
N ILE A 255 11.91 3.53 -4.52
CA ILE A 255 11.85 2.06 -4.33
C ILE A 255 13.16 1.40 -4.77
N GLN A 256 13.70 1.84 -5.91
CA GLN A 256 14.98 1.33 -6.40
C GLN A 256 16.12 1.63 -5.41
N ASP A 257 16.20 2.85 -4.89
CA ASP A 257 17.18 3.24 -3.87
C ASP A 257 17.03 2.39 -2.60
N MET A 258 15.80 2.14 -2.14
CA MET A 258 15.54 1.27 -0.99
C MET A 258 15.95 -0.18 -1.24
N LYS A 259 15.81 -0.69 -2.47
CA LYS A 259 16.29 -2.03 -2.85
C LYS A 259 17.81 -2.09 -2.92
N ASP A 260 18.46 -1.01 -3.33
CA ASP A 260 19.92 -0.93 -3.38
C ASP A 260 20.52 -0.85 -1.97
N ASP A 261 19.94 -0.07 -1.07
CA ASP A 261 20.36 -0.02 0.34
C ASP A 261 20.23 -1.38 1.04
N ARG A 262 19.13 -2.11 0.81
CA ARG A 262 18.93 -3.47 1.36
C ARG A 262 19.98 -4.47 0.85
N ARG A 263 20.56 -4.23 -0.32
CA ARG A 263 21.63 -5.05 -0.91
C ARG A 263 23.04 -4.60 -0.48
N GLY A 264 23.14 -3.67 0.46
CA GLY A 264 24.41 -3.09 0.94
C GLY A 264 24.93 -1.95 0.06
N GLY A 265 24.10 -1.44 -0.85
CA GLY A 265 24.44 -0.35 -1.76
C GLY A 265 25.42 -0.73 -2.87
N PRO A 266 25.74 0.22 -3.76
CA PRO A 266 26.69 0.00 -4.86
C PRO A 266 28.08 -0.43 -4.36
N GLU A 267 28.50 0.05 -3.18
CA GLU A 267 29.81 -0.26 -2.61
C GLU A 267 29.91 -1.71 -2.12
N ALA A 268 28.91 -2.24 -1.40
CA ALA A 268 28.93 -3.65 -1.01
C ALA A 268 28.81 -4.58 -2.23
N ARG A 269 28.04 -4.17 -3.24
CA ARG A 269 27.95 -4.90 -4.51
C ARG A 269 29.29 -4.92 -5.25
N ALA A 270 29.97 -3.79 -5.35
CA ALA A 270 31.30 -3.70 -5.94
C ALA A 270 32.33 -4.57 -5.19
N LYS A 271 32.25 -4.59 -3.85
CA LYS A 271 33.09 -5.49 -3.01
C LYS A 271 32.80 -6.97 -3.28
N LEU A 272 31.53 -7.36 -3.39
CA LEU A 272 31.15 -8.74 -3.71
C LEU A 272 31.57 -9.15 -5.12
N GLU A 273 31.34 -8.30 -6.12
CA GLU A 273 31.75 -8.55 -7.51
C GLU A 273 33.28 -8.66 -7.63
N ALA A 274 34.04 -7.80 -6.95
CA ALA A 274 35.50 -7.91 -6.87
C ALA A 274 35.95 -9.21 -6.19
N ALA A 275 35.28 -9.63 -5.11
CA ALA A 275 35.57 -10.89 -4.42
C ALA A 275 35.28 -12.10 -5.33
N MET A 276 34.15 -12.11 -6.05
CA MET A 276 33.81 -13.17 -7.00
C MET A 276 34.82 -13.25 -8.17
N LYS A 277 35.23 -12.10 -8.70
CA LYS A 277 36.25 -12.05 -9.76
C LYS A 277 37.60 -12.60 -9.28
N ASN A 278 37.98 -12.33 -8.04
CA ASN A 278 39.20 -12.87 -7.44
C ASN A 278 39.10 -14.39 -7.17
N LEU A 279 37.92 -14.91 -6.85
CA LEU A 279 37.70 -16.36 -6.72
C LEU A 279 37.81 -17.06 -8.08
N MET A 280 37.27 -16.46 -9.15
CA MET A 280 37.35 -17.01 -10.50
C MET A 280 38.77 -16.95 -11.12
N THR A 281 39.66 -16.10 -10.60
CA THR A 281 41.05 -16.02 -11.09
C THR A 281 42.04 -16.81 -10.23
N LYS A 282 41.72 -17.10 -8.96
CA LYS A 282 42.62 -17.83 -8.06
C LYS A 282 42.44 -19.34 -8.08
N ASP A 283 41.25 -19.83 -8.40
CA ASP A 283 41.01 -21.25 -8.59
C ASP A 283 40.76 -21.53 -10.08
N GLY A 284 41.76 -22.15 -10.71
CA GLY A 284 41.72 -22.54 -12.11
C GLY A 284 40.45 -23.31 -12.45
N LEU A 285 40.01 -23.14 -13.70
CA LEU A 285 39.15 -24.04 -14.46
C LEU A 285 39.21 -25.47 -13.89
N ILE A 286 38.26 -25.83 -13.03
CA ILE A 286 37.98 -27.23 -12.76
C ILE A 286 37.44 -27.76 -14.08
N ASN A 287 38.31 -28.49 -14.77
CA ASN A 287 38.04 -29.21 -16.01
C ASN A 287 36.87 -30.18 -15.76
N LEU A 288 35.64 -29.72 -15.94
CA LEU A 288 34.48 -30.60 -16.11
C LEU A 288 34.49 -31.11 -17.56
N LYS A 289 35.43 -32.02 -17.84
CA LYS A 289 35.32 -33.00 -18.92
C LYS A 289 35.19 -34.37 -18.28
N THR A 290 33.96 -34.84 -18.19
CA THR A 290 33.59 -36.27 -18.17
C THR A 290 32.54 -36.46 -19.23
#